data_AF-L9WXQ1-F1
#
_entry.id   AF-L9WXQ1-F1
#
_cell.length_a   1.000
_cell.length_b   1.000
_cell.length_c   1.000
_cell.angle_alpha   90.00
_cell.angle_beta   90.00
_cell.angle_gamma   90.00
#
_symmetry.space_group_name_H-M   'P 1'
#
loop_
_entity.id
_entity.type
_entity.pdbx_description
1 polymer ?
#
loop_
_entity_poly.entity_id
_entity_poly.type
_entity_poly.pdbx_seq_one_letter_code
_entity_poly.pdbx_strand_id
1 'polypeptide(L)'
;MAVGTYWLAEFEAEGVWNLYCPPHEGMGMGMGMRIVVDEATGPATEPAGEMEYEPGESLPPQEALAATFDNESIDPETVLEEGSVPWEDLE
;
A
#
# COMPACT_ATOMS: atom_id res chain seq x y z
N MET A 1 -14.78 6.78 2.28
CA MET A 1 -14.85 7.21 3.70
C MET A 1 -15.38 8.63 3.76
N ALA A 2 -16.11 9.00 4.82
CA ALA A 2 -16.53 10.39 5.01
C ALA A 2 -15.34 11.23 5.50
N VAL A 3 -15.26 12.50 5.08
CA VAL A 3 -14.21 13.41 5.54
C VAL A 3 -14.36 13.64 7.05
N GLY A 4 -13.26 13.54 7.81
CA GLY A 4 -13.24 13.76 9.27
C GLY A 4 -13.51 12.51 10.11
N THR A 5 -13.53 11.31 9.51
CA THR A 5 -13.59 10.04 10.24
C THR A 5 -12.21 9.41 10.38
N TYR A 6 -11.98 8.68 11.46
CA TYR A 6 -10.84 7.79 11.61
C TYR A 6 -11.30 6.33 11.51
N TRP A 7 -10.37 5.46 11.12
CA TRP A 7 -10.53 4.01 11.15
C TRP A 7 -9.36 3.43 11.95
N LEU A 8 -9.60 2.31 12.63
CA LEU A 8 -8.59 1.54 13.33
C LEU A 8 -8.59 0.16 12.69
N ALA A 9 -7.42 -0.32 12.27
CA ALA A 9 -7.24 -1.71 11.89
C ALA A 9 -6.28 -2.38 12.86
N GLU A 10 -6.60 -3.63 13.14
CA GLU A 10 -5.73 -4.58 13.81
C GLU A 10 -5.26 -5.58 12.76
N PHE A 11 -3.97 -5.88 12.77
CA PHE A 11 -3.36 -6.87 11.88
C PHE A 11 -3.06 -8.09 12.72
N GLU A 12 -3.84 -9.16 12.53
CA GLU A 12 -3.64 -10.43 13.25
C GLU A 12 -2.60 -11.32 12.56
N ALA A 13 -2.36 -11.10 11.26
CA ALA A 13 -1.42 -11.86 10.46
C ALA A 13 -0.19 -11.01 10.11
N GLU A 14 0.97 -11.63 10.29
CA GLU A 14 2.27 -11.12 9.88
C GLU A 14 2.32 -10.97 8.35
N GLY A 15 3.15 -10.03 7.89
CA GLY A 15 3.46 -9.80 6.49
C GLY A 15 3.23 -8.38 6.01
N VAL A 16 3.27 -8.23 4.68
CA VAL A 16 3.16 -6.92 4.00
C VAL A 16 1.71 -6.66 3.57
N TRP A 17 1.23 -5.46 3.89
CA TRP A 17 -0.11 -4.97 3.59
C TRP A 17 -0.03 -3.61 2.89
N ASN A 18 -0.64 -3.51 1.71
CA ASN A 18 -0.81 -2.23 1.02
C ASN A 18 -2.24 -1.74 1.19
N LEU A 19 -2.39 -0.52 1.68
CA LEU A 19 -3.66 0.17 1.78
C LEU A 19 -3.66 1.35 0.84
N TYR A 20 -4.79 1.60 0.21
CA TYR A 20 -4.93 2.75 -0.65
C TYR A 20 -6.37 3.28 -0.64
N CYS A 21 -6.52 4.54 -1.08
CA CYS A 21 -7.83 5.17 -1.19
C CYS A 21 -8.18 5.38 -2.67
N PRO A 22 -9.01 4.51 -3.27
CA PRO A 22 -9.40 4.61 -4.68
C PRO A 22 -9.79 6.02 -5.17
N PRO A 23 -10.63 6.82 -4.45
CA PRO A 23 -10.99 8.15 -4.94
C PRO A 23 -9.82 9.15 -4.99
N HIS A 24 -8.68 8.86 -4.36
CA HIS A 24 -7.52 9.73 -4.31
C HIS A 24 -6.33 9.21 -5.14
N GLU A 25 -6.45 8.08 -5.83
CA GLU A 25 -5.35 7.54 -6.66
C GLU A 25 -4.96 8.51 -7.80
N GLY A 26 -5.95 9.19 -8.39
CA GLY A 26 -5.73 10.10 -9.53
C GLY A 26 -5.37 11.54 -9.16
N MET A 27 -5.27 11.90 -7.87
CA MET A 27 -5.13 13.30 -7.42
C MET A 27 -3.67 13.80 -7.32
N GLY A 28 -2.73 13.15 -8.00
CA GLY A 28 -1.31 13.47 -7.93
C GLY A 28 -0.65 12.74 -6.76
N MET A 29 0.11 11.70 -7.10
CA MET A 29 0.73 10.70 -6.22
C MET A 29 -0.24 10.10 -5.20
N GLY A 30 -0.92 9.04 -5.66
CA GLY A 30 -2.04 8.40 -4.97
C GLY A 30 -1.82 8.16 -3.48
N MET A 31 -2.91 8.28 -2.71
CA MET A 31 -2.90 7.98 -1.29
C MET A 31 -2.78 6.47 -1.07
N GLY A 32 -1.53 6.00 -0.93
CA GLY A 32 -1.16 4.63 -0.57
C GLY A 32 -0.32 4.57 0.70
N MET A 33 -0.35 3.42 1.37
CA MET A 33 0.43 3.13 2.57
C MET A 33 0.88 1.68 2.50
N ARG A 34 2.17 1.43 2.75
CA ARG A 34 2.71 0.08 3.00
C ARG A 34 2.88 -0.11 4.50
N ILE A 35 2.37 -1.22 5.00
CA ILE A 35 2.47 -1.63 6.41
C ILE A 35 3.14 -2.99 6.43
N VAL A 36 4.23 -3.11 7.19
CA VAL A 36 4.96 -4.37 7.36
C VAL A 36 4.80 -4.82 8.81
N VAL A 37 4.27 -6.02 9.00
CA VAL A 37 3.97 -6.60 10.31
C VAL A 37 4.91 -7.78 10.51
N ASP A 38 6.02 -7.55 11.22
CA ASP A 38 7.05 -8.53 11.63
C ASP A 38 7.79 -9.30 10.51
N GLU A 39 7.18 -9.51 9.34
CA GLU A 39 7.75 -10.26 8.21
C GLU A 39 7.74 -9.44 6.91
N ALA A 40 8.84 -9.50 6.17
CA ALA A 40 9.03 -8.86 4.85
C ALA A 40 8.36 -9.61 3.69
N THR A 41 7.51 -10.60 3.98
CA THR A 41 6.85 -11.46 3.00
C THR A 41 5.34 -11.36 3.13
N GLY A 42 4.59 -11.56 2.04
CA GLY A 42 3.14 -11.58 2.12
C GLY A 42 2.45 -11.24 0.80
N PRO A 43 1.11 -11.22 0.77
CA PRO A 43 0.34 -11.03 -0.45
C PRO A 43 0.61 -9.67 -1.12
N ALA A 44 1.00 -8.63 -0.37
CA ALA A 44 1.32 -7.33 -0.94
C ALA A 44 2.78 -7.16 -1.42
N THR A 45 3.57 -8.24 -1.39
CA THR A 45 4.89 -8.31 -2.06
C THR A 45 4.78 -8.77 -3.51
N GLU A 46 3.62 -9.29 -3.90
CA GLU A 46 3.32 -9.63 -5.29
C GLU A 46 2.92 -8.35 -6.04
N PRO A 47 3.31 -8.22 -7.33
CA PRO A 47 2.93 -7.06 -8.12
C PRO A 47 1.40 -6.94 -8.22
N ALA A 48 0.90 -5.71 -8.34
CA ALA A 48 -0.52 -5.46 -8.48
C ALA A 48 -1.08 -6.24 -9.69
N GLY A 49 -2.19 -6.96 -9.46
CA GLY A 49 -2.89 -7.71 -10.51
C GLY A 49 -3.52 -6.79 -11.56
N GLU A 50 -4.01 -7.40 -12.64
CA GLU A 50 -4.73 -6.65 -13.69
C GLU A 50 -6.04 -6.05 -13.14
N MET A 51 -6.43 -4.89 -13.66
CA MET A 51 -7.66 -4.19 -13.30
C MET A 51 -8.91 -4.94 -13.81
N GLU A 52 -9.24 -6.05 -13.17
CA GLU A 52 -10.44 -6.84 -13.41
C GLU A 52 -11.46 -6.59 -12.29
N TYR A 53 -12.71 -6.30 -12.67
CA TYR A 53 -13.77 -6.06 -11.71
C TYR A 53 -14.44 -7.37 -11.35
N GLU A 54 -14.22 -7.83 -10.12
CA GLU A 54 -14.92 -8.96 -9.53
C GLU A 54 -15.94 -8.48 -8.47
N PRO A 55 -17.24 -8.86 -8.57
CA PRO A 55 -18.24 -8.44 -7.60
C PRO A 55 -17.91 -8.87 -6.17
N GLY A 56 -17.66 -7.89 -5.30
CA GLY A 56 -17.36 -8.11 -3.88
C GLY A 56 -15.88 -8.03 -3.54
N GLU A 57 -15.00 -7.89 -4.53
CA GLU A 57 -13.58 -7.66 -4.33
C GLU A 57 -13.23 -6.18 -4.49
N SER A 58 -12.16 -5.75 -3.83
CA SER A 58 -11.59 -4.43 -4.12
C SER A 58 -10.77 -4.54 -5.40
N LEU A 59 -10.85 -3.52 -6.26
CA LEU A 59 -9.98 -3.45 -7.43
C LEU A 59 -8.50 -3.42 -7.00
N PRO A 60 -7.55 -3.81 -7.86
CA PRO A 60 -6.15 -3.50 -7.59
C PRO A 60 -5.91 -1.97 -7.69
N PRO A 61 -4.77 -1.48 -7.16
CA PRO A 61 -4.39 -0.09 -7.32
C PRO A 61 -4.10 0.23 -8.81
N GLN A 62 -4.35 1.47 -9.21
CA GLN A 62 -4.02 1.96 -10.55
C GLN A 62 -2.50 1.97 -10.78
N GLU A 63 -2.08 1.89 -12.05
CA GLU A 63 -0.66 1.75 -12.44
C GLU A 63 0.28 2.75 -11.76
N ALA A 64 -0.12 4.01 -11.63
CA ALA A 64 0.72 5.03 -11.00
C ALA A 64 0.98 4.75 -9.51
N LEU A 65 -0.02 4.24 -8.79
CA LEU A 65 0.14 3.88 -7.39
C LEU A 65 0.84 2.52 -7.24
N ALA A 66 0.53 1.56 -8.11
CA ALA A 66 1.24 0.29 -8.16
C ALA A 66 2.76 0.51 -8.34
N ALA A 67 3.16 1.36 -9.29
CA ALA A 67 4.56 1.71 -9.50
C ALA A 67 5.21 2.39 -8.28
N THR A 68 4.44 3.08 -7.44
CA THR A 68 4.97 3.64 -6.18
C THR A 68 5.30 2.52 -5.20
N PHE A 69 4.49 1.47 -5.12
CA PHE A 69 4.74 0.31 -4.26
C PHE A 69 5.94 -0.55 -4.70
N ASP A 70 6.40 -0.38 -5.94
CA ASP A 70 7.59 -1.05 -6.49
C ASP A 70 8.89 -0.24 -6.26
N ASN A 71 8.83 0.90 -5.55
CA ASN A 71 10.01 1.71 -5.23
C ASN A 71 10.88 1.03 -4.14
N GLU A 72 12.19 0.97 -4.38
CA GLU A 72 13.18 0.33 -3.50
C GLU A 72 13.28 0.96 -2.11
N SER A 73 13.01 2.27 -2.00
CA SER A 73 13.05 2.98 -0.72
C SER A 73 11.99 2.49 0.26
N ILE A 74 10.89 1.89 -0.22
CA ILE A 74 9.86 1.27 0.63
C ILE A 74 9.83 -0.25 0.50
N ASP A 75 10.97 -0.86 0.16
CA ASP A 75 11.12 -2.31 0.27
C ASP A 75 10.76 -2.78 1.70
N PRO A 76 10.07 -3.92 1.86
CA PRO A 76 9.61 -4.37 3.17
C PRO A 76 10.74 -4.54 4.19
N GLU A 77 11.94 -4.96 3.73
CA GLU A 77 13.13 -5.05 4.59
C GLU A 77 13.56 -3.66 5.09
N THR A 78 13.60 -2.66 4.20
CA THR A 78 13.89 -1.26 4.56
C THR A 78 12.88 -0.73 5.58
N VAL A 79 11.59 -1.02 5.40
CA VAL A 79 10.55 -0.58 6.34
C VAL A 79 10.69 -1.25 7.72
N LEU A 80 11.09 -2.53 7.78
CA LEU A 80 11.36 -3.21 9.06
C LEU A 80 12.59 -2.65 9.76
N GLU A 81 13.63 -2.26 9.01
CA GLU A 81 14.88 -1.73 9.56
C GLU A 81 14.73 -0.28 10.04
N GLU A 82 14.12 0.58 9.22
CA GLU A 82 14.02 2.02 9.49
C GLU A 82 12.73 2.43 10.21
N GLY A 83 11.70 1.58 10.18
CA GLY A 83 10.39 1.78 10.81
C GLY A 83 9.46 2.74 10.06
N SER A 84 9.99 3.72 9.34
CA SER A 84 9.22 4.60 8.45
C SER A 84 10.10 5.27 7.41
N VAL A 85 9.61 5.40 6.19
CA VAL A 85 10.31 6.04 5.07
C VAL A 85 9.64 7.38 4.77
N PRO A 86 10.37 8.50 4.74
CA PRO A 86 9.80 9.80 4.43
C PRO A 86 9.50 9.89 2.92
N TRP A 87 8.51 10.73 2.59
CA TRP A 87 8.05 10.87 1.20
C TRP A 87 9.13 11.37 0.23
N GLU A 88 10.09 12.15 0.74
CA GLU A 88 11.20 12.70 -0.05
C GLU A 88 12.19 11.63 -0.54
N ASP A 89 12.13 10.42 0.01
CA ASP A 89 13.00 9.31 -0.42
C ASP A 89 12.34 8.44 -1.52
N LEU A 90 11.13 8.77 -1.97
CA LEU A 90 10.37 8.05 -3.01
C LEU A 90 10.57 8.61 -4.45
N GLU A 91 11.55 9.49 -4.65
CA GLU A 91 11.82 10.17 -5.94
C GLU A 91 12.38 9.27 -7.06
#